data_AF-A0A3N8H915-F1
#
_entry.id   AF-A0A3N8H915-F1
#
_cell.length_a   1.000
_cell.length_b   1.000
_cell.length_c   1.000
_cell.angle_alpha   90.00
_cell.angle_beta   90.00
_cell.angle_gamma   90.00
#
_symmetry.space_group_name_H-M   'P 1'
#
loop_
_entity.id
_entity.type
_entity.pdbx_description
1 polymer ?
#
loop_
_entity_poly.entity_id
_entity_poly.type
_entity_poly.pdbx_seq_one_letter_code
_entity_poly.pdbx_strand_id
1 'polypeptide(L)'
;MMRFLLFAALAVMVGACSKYRDEKWTALREMPAFAEPNDDRTQPIFTVRKGESCAPVADRAAKVYAYTQVRCESGTGWVLDDFFDKQRGR
;
A
#
# COMPACT_ATOMS: atom_id res chain seq x y z
N MET A 1 -36.45 -14.51 -2.64
CA MET A 1 -36.08 -13.10 -2.35
C MET A 1 -35.17 -12.92 -1.13
N MET A 2 -35.27 -13.73 -0.08
CA MET A 2 -34.36 -13.65 1.11
C MET A 2 -32.87 -13.90 0.80
N ARG A 3 -32.56 -14.74 -0.20
CA ARG A 3 -31.20 -15.17 -0.54
C ARG A 3 -30.31 -14.03 -1.09
N PHE A 4 -30.88 -13.07 -1.82
CA PHE A 4 -30.12 -11.93 -2.38
C PHE A 4 -29.73 -10.91 -1.30
N LEU A 5 -30.55 -10.76 -0.25
CA LEU A 5 -30.26 -9.86 0.88
C LEU A 5 -29.06 -10.34 1.71
N LEU A 6 -28.90 -11.65 1.85
CA LEU A 6 -27.74 -12.27 2.53
C LEU A 6 -26.42 -12.02 1.79
N PHE A 7 -26.41 -12.05 0.45
CA PHE A 7 -25.22 -11.75 -0.33
C PHE A 7 -24.84 -10.26 -0.27
N ALA A 8 -25.83 -9.36 -0.23
CA ALA A 8 -25.58 -7.93 -0.07
C ALA A 8 -24.96 -7.61 1.31
N ALA A 9 -25.43 -8.25 2.38
CA ALA A 9 -24.88 -8.06 3.72
C ALA A 9 -23.43 -8.57 3.86
N LEU A 10 -23.07 -9.67 3.18
CA LEU A 10 -21.71 -10.21 3.21
C LEU A 10 -20.72 -9.29 2.48
N ALA A 11 -21.12 -8.68 1.35
CA ALA A 11 -20.26 -7.78 0.57
C ALA A 11 -19.90 -6.49 1.31
N VAL A 12 -20.83 -5.94 2.11
CA VAL A 12 -20.59 -4.72 2.91
C VAL A 12 -19.56 -4.96 4.03
N MET A 13 -19.52 -6.18 4.59
CA MET A 13 -18.60 -6.53 5.68
C MET A 13 -17.13 -6.63 5.22
N VAL A 14 -16.85 -6.93 3.95
CA VAL A 14 -15.47 -7.10 3.45
C VAL A 14 -14.76 -5.76 3.20
N GLY A 15 -15.50 -4.67 2.98
CA GLY A 15 -14.94 -3.34 2.71
C GLY A 15 -14.56 -2.52 3.95
N ALA A 16 -14.98 -2.94 5.15
CA ALA A 16 -14.88 -2.15 6.37
C ALA A 16 -13.57 -2.30 7.16
N CYS A 17 -12.69 -3.24 6.79
CA CYS A 17 -11.48 -3.54 7.57
C CYS A 17 -10.16 -3.12 6.90
N SER A 18 -10.18 -2.37 5.79
CA SER A 18 -8.93 -1.83 5.24
C SER A 18 -8.59 -0.50 5.90
N LYS A 19 -7.44 -0.45 6.58
CA LYS A 19 -6.88 0.78 7.17
C LYS A 19 -6.72 1.90 6.14
N TYR A 20 -6.45 1.54 4.88
CA TYR A 20 -6.11 2.46 3.80
C TYR A 20 -7.24 2.71 2.81
N ARG A 21 -8.50 2.58 3.24
CA ARG A 21 -9.62 2.82 2.34
C ARG A 21 -9.49 4.20 1.71
N ASP A 22 -9.53 4.24 0.38
CA ASP A 22 -9.49 5.46 -0.42
C ASP A 22 -8.21 6.32 -0.25
N GLU A 23 -7.11 5.73 0.25
CA GLU A 23 -5.82 6.43 0.30
C GLU A 23 -5.10 6.37 -1.04
N LYS A 24 -4.61 7.52 -1.49
CA LYS A 24 -3.75 7.67 -2.67
C LYS A 24 -2.48 8.39 -2.28
N TRP A 25 -1.35 7.76 -2.54
CA TRP A 25 -0.04 8.29 -2.20
C TRP A 25 0.70 8.71 -3.47
N THR A 26 1.37 9.86 -3.45
CA THR A 26 2.19 10.33 -4.57
C THR A 26 3.64 10.40 -4.15
N ALA A 27 4.52 9.72 -4.88
CA ALA A 27 5.95 9.69 -4.56
C ALA A 27 6.60 11.07 -4.75
N LEU A 28 7.24 11.61 -3.73
CA LEU A 28 7.92 12.91 -3.78
C LEU A 28 9.32 12.84 -4.39
N ARG A 29 9.90 11.63 -4.41
CA ARG A 29 11.22 11.32 -4.98
C ARG A 29 11.26 9.86 -5.44
N GLU A 30 12.33 9.51 -6.14
CA GLU A 30 12.64 8.11 -6.42
C GLU A 30 13.02 7.36 -5.14
N MET A 31 12.51 6.14 -5.00
CA MET A 31 12.77 5.29 -3.85
C MET A 31 12.76 3.80 -4.23
N PRO A 32 13.61 2.98 -3.58
CA PRO A 32 13.62 1.55 -3.82
C PRO A 32 12.41 0.87 -3.18
N ALA A 33 11.91 -0.17 -3.84
CA ALA A 33 10.93 -1.10 -3.29
C ALA A 33 11.53 -2.51 -3.20
N PHE A 34 11.21 -3.22 -2.12
CA PHE A 34 11.82 -4.50 -1.77
C PHE A 34 10.80 -5.63 -1.74
N ALA A 35 11.27 -6.88 -1.89
CA ALA A 35 10.40 -8.06 -1.85
C ALA A 35 9.84 -8.30 -0.45
N GLU A 36 10.65 -8.03 0.58
CA GLU A 36 10.29 -8.21 2.00
C GLU A 36 10.64 -6.97 2.85
N PRO A 37 9.99 -6.77 4.02
CA PRO A 37 10.43 -5.78 4.99
C PRO A 37 11.84 -6.12 5.50
N ASN A 38 12.75 -5.14 5.54
CA ASN A 38 14.17 -5.35 5.89
C ASN A 38 14.91 -6.37 5.02
N ASP A 39 14.49 -6.56 3.78
CA ASP A 39 15.29 -7.26 2.79
C ASP A 39 16.66 -6.55 2.60
N ASP A 40 17.58 -7.21 1.89
CA ASP A 40 18.85 -6.62 1.49
C ASP A 40 18.60 -5.31 0.73
N ARG A 41 18.93 -4.19 1.39
CA ARG A 41 18.70 -2.85 0.86
C ARG A 41 19.51 -2.55 -0.41
N THR A 42 20.41 -3.44 -0.81
CA THR A 42 21.19 -3.34 -2.05
C THR A 42 20.49 -3.98 -3.25
N GLN A 43 19.38 -4.70 -3.05
CA GLN A 43 18.69 -5.46 -4.11
C GLN A 43 17.20 -5.05 -4.20
N PRO A 44 16.90 -3.84 -4.72
CA PRO A 44 15.51 -3.47 -4.97
C PRO A 44 14.90 -4.32 -6.09
N ILE A 45 13.63 -4.70 -5.93
CA ILE A 45 12.86 -5.38 -6.98
C ILE A 45 12.31 -4.41 -8.03
N PHE A 46 12.14 -3.13 -7.67
CA PHE A 46 11.89 -2.02 -8.59
C PHE A 46 12.16 -0.67 -7.90
N THR A 47 12.09 0.41 -8.68
CA THR A 47 12.17 1.79 -8.20
C THR A 47 10.81 2.46 -8.41
N VAL A 48 10.24 3.00 -7.34
CA VAL A 48 9.08 3.91 -7.43
C VAL A 48 9.59 5.24 -7.97
N ARG A 49 8.97 5.74 -9.04
CA ARG A 49 9.38 6.99 -9.69
C ARG A 49 8.81 8.20 -8.98
N LYS A 50 9.52 9.33 -9.02
CA LYS A 50 8.97 10.61 -8.55
C LYS A 50 7.68 10.95 -9.32
N GLY A 51 6.64 11.34 -8.60
CA GLY A 51 5.31 11.66 -9.13
C GLY A 51 4.40 10.45 -9.34
N GLU A 52 4.92 9.23 -9.15
CA GLU A 52 4.13 8.01 -9.31
C GLU A 52 3.04 7.90 -8.25
N SER A 53 1.86 7.48 -8.68
CA SER A 53 0.73 7.20 -7.81
C SER A 53 0.80 5.76 -7.29
N CYS A 54 0.69 5.62 -5.97
CA CYS A 54 0.69 4.34 -5.29
C CYS A 54 -0.51 4.22 -4.35
N ALA A 55 -1.00 3.00 -4.16
CA ALA A 55 -1.99 2.66 -3.14
C ALA A 55 -1.32 1.84 -2.03
N PRO A 56 -1.35 2.27 -0.77
CA PRO A 56 -0.86 1.46 0.34
C PRO A 56 -1.78 0.23 0.58
N VAL A 57 -1.17 -0.88 1.00
CA VAL A 57 -1.82 -2.19 1.13
C VAL A 57 -1.71 -2.74 2.55
N ALA A 58 -0.51 -2.71 3.15
CA ALA A 58 -0.27 -3.26 4.48
C ALA A 58 0.94 -2.59 5.17
N ASP A 59 0.89 -2.42 6.49
CA ASP A 59 2.06 -2.04 7.30
C ASP A 59 2.76 -3.28 7.87
N ARG A 60 4.09 -3.22 7.96
CA ARG A 60 4.92 -4.15 8.75
C ARG A 60 6.00 -3.36 9.47
N ALA A 61 5.98 -3.39 10.81
CA ALA A 61 7.15 -3.02 11.60
C ALA A 61 8.18 -4.15 11.52
N ALA A 62 9.40 -3.83 11.13
CA ALA A 62 10.48 -4.78 11.02
C ALA A 62 11.76 -4.18 11.64
N LYS A 63 12.26 -4.82 12.71
CA LYS A 63 13.42 -4.38 13.50
C LYS A 63 13.30 -2.90 13.90
N VAL A 64 13.94 -2.00 13.16
CA VAL A 64 14.06 -0.57 13.48
C VAL A 64 13.09 0.29 12.66
N TYR A 65 12.55 -0.22 11.55
CA TYR A 65 11.77 0.57 10.60
C TYR A 65 10.35 0.04 10.40
N ALA A 66 9.43 0.94 10.07
CA ALA A 66 8.10 0.60 9.58
C ALA A 66 8.11 0.63 8.05
N TYR A 67 7.73 -0.49 7.45
CA TYR A 67 7.55 -0.60 6.00
C TYR A 67 6.08 -0.63 5.66
N THR A 68 5.75 -0.04 4.53
CA THR A 68 4.42 -0.13 3.94
C THR A 68 4.52 -0.86 2.62
N GLN A 69 3.69 -1.88 2.41
CA GLN A 69 3.53 -2.48 1.09
C GLN A 69 2.67 -1.54 0.26
N VAL A 70 3.16 -1.18 -0.92
CA VAL A 70 2.47 -0.30 -1.87
C VAL A 70 2.26 -1.02 -3.19
N ARG A 71 1.16 -0.70 -3.85
CA ARG A 71 0.89 -1.04 -5.25
C ARG A 71 1.00 0.24 -6.08
N CYS A 72 2.00 0.31 -6.93
CA CYS A 72 2.25 1.41 -7.85
C CYS A 72 2.13 0.94 -9.31
N GLU A 73 2.33 1.83 -10.29
CA GLU A 73 2.37 1.46 -11.71
C GLU A 73 3.59 0.57 -12.03
N SER A 74 4.72 0.84 -11.38
CA SER A 74 6.00 0.13 -11.53
C SER A 74 6.00 -1.26 -10.88
N GLY A 75 5.07 -1.55 -9.97
CA GLY A 75 5.01 -2.84 -9.30
C GLY A 75 4.36 -2.80 -7.91
N THR A 76 4.45 -3.93 -7.20
CA THR A 76 4.02 -4.06 -5.80
C THR A 76 5.20 -4.48 -4.95
N GLY A 77 5.47 -3.77 -3.85
CA GLY A 77 6.63 -4.02 -2.99
C GLY A 77 6.61 -3.22 -1.69
N TRP A 78 7.59 -3.47 -0.83
CA TRP A 78 7.73 -2.81 0.47
C TRP A 78 8.62 -1.58 0.37
N VAL A 79 8.17 -0.47 0.92
CA VAL A 79 8.87 0.83 0.91
C VAL A 79 8.93 1.44 2.30
N LEU A 80 9.91 2.32 2.51
CA LEU A 80 9.87 3.31 3.59
C LEU A 80 9.03 4.49 3.09
N ASP A 81 7.97 4.81 3.82
CA ASP A 81 6.91 5.67 3.27
C ASP A 81 7.06 7.18 3.57
N ASP A 82 8.20 7.58 4.13
CA ASP A 82 8.52 8.96 4.54
C ASP A 82 8.46 9.96 3.38
N PHE A 83 8.58 9.48 2.15
CA PHE A 83 8.67 10.30 0.95
C PHE A 83 7.43 10.22 0.04
N PHE A 84 6.26 9.94 0.62
CA PHE A 84 4.97 10.07 -0.06
C PHE A 84 4.19 11.29 0.43
N ASP A 85 3.54 11.99 -0.50
CA ASP A 85 2.38 12.82 -0.16
C ASP A 85 1.16 11.90 -0.03
N LYS A 86 0.63 11.77 1.20
CA LYS A 86 -0.42 10.81 1.57
C LYS A 86 -1.77 11.53 1.62
N GLN A 87 -2.55 11.38 0.56
CA GLN A 87 -3.90 11.94 0.49
C GLN A 87 -4.91 10.86 0.94
N ARG A 88 -5.63 11.15 2.03
CA ARG A 88 -6.72 10.28 2.49
C ARG A 88 -8.03 10.71 1.81
N GLY A 89 -8.69 9.79 1.12
CA GLY A 89 -10.05 10.02 0.60
C GLY A 89 -10.98 10.49 1.71
N ARG A 90 -11.76 11.53 1.44
CA ARG A 90 -12.78 12.07 2.36
C ARG A 90 -13.91 11.08 2.60
#